data_AF-A0A0F9M0M1-F1
#
_entry.id   AF-A0A0F9M0M1-F1
#
_cell.length_a   1.000
_cell.length_b   1.000
_cell.length_c   1.000
_cell.angle_alpha   90.00
_cell.angle_beta   90.00
_cell.angle_gamma   90.00
#
_symmetry.space_group_name_H-M   'P 1'
#
loop_
_entity.id
_entity.type
_entity.pdbx_description
1 polymer ?
#
loop_
_entity_poly.entity_id
_entity_poly.type
_entity_poly.pdbx_seq_one_letter_code
_entity_poly.pdbx_strand_id
1 'polypeptide(L)'
;MFGVDAFYIQEKIVFALRKKETAPEDNGIWIASKKEHHQRLNHHISGLRNIKTYGIKTWLLLAEDFEQFEEAAHSISELIKKNSELIGNLPKPKT
;
A
#
# COMPACT_ATOMS: atom_id res chain seq x y z
N MET A 1 -13.85 -6.04 4.22
CA MET A 1 -12.78 -6.88 4.83
C MET A 1 -11.70 -5.93 5.32
N PHE A 2 -11.14 -6.11 6.52
CA PHE A 2 -10.17 -5.20 7.18
C PHE A 2 -10.63 -3.79 7.58
N GLY A 3 -11.78 -3.32 7.09
CA GLY A 3 -12.33 -1.99 7.38
C GLY A 3 -11.42 -0.89 6.84
N VAL A 4 -11.01 -1.06 5.59
CA VAL A 4 -10.19 -0.15 4.79
C VAL A 4 -10.98 0.21 3.53
N ASP A 5 -10.72 1.39 2.99
CA ASP A 5 -11.27 1.80 1.69
C ASP A 5 -10.30 1.37 0.60
N ALA A 6 -10.66 0.35 -0.17
CA ALA A 6 -9.81 -0.22 -1.20
C ALA A 6 -10.09 0.41 -2.58
N PHE A 7 -9.02 0.76 -3.29
CA PHE A 7 -9.07 1.43 -4.58
C PHE A 7 -8.54 0.53 -5.69
N TYR A 8 -9.24 0.55 -6.81
CA TYR A 8 -9.01 -0.32 -7.96
C TYR A 8 -8.83 0.50 -9.23
N ILE A 9 -7.95 0.03 -10.11
CA ILE A 9 -7.92 0.44 -11.51
C ILE A 9 -8.28 -0.81 -12.31
N GLN A 10 -9.45 -0.79 -12.95
CA GLN A 10 -10.06 -1.98 -13.53
C GLN A 10 -10.20 -3.07 -12.45
N GLU A 11 -9.64 -4.26 -12.67
CA GLU A 11 -9.68 -5.39 -11.74
C GLU A 11 -8.50 -5.41 -10.76
N LYS A 12 -7.51 -4.52 -10.93
CA LYS A 12 -6.28 -4.50 -10.13
C LYS A 12 -6.48 -3.64 -8.89
N ILE A 13 -6.34 -4.24 -7.70
CA ILE A 13 -6.28 -3.46 -6.46
C ILE A 13 -4.94 -2.74 -6.40
N VAL A 14 -4.92 -1.42 -6.19
CA VAL A 14 -3.70 -0.60 -6.25
C VAL A 14 -3.27 -0.10 -4.87
N PHE A 15 -4.20 0.41 -4.07
CA PHE A 15 -3.96 0.78 -2.69
C PHE A 15 -5.24 0.70 -1.85
N ALA A 16 -5.11 0.84 -0.55
CA ALA A 16 -6.22 1.06 0.36
C ALA A 16 -5.88 2.13 1.40
N LEU A 17 -6.89 2.83 1.90
CA LEU A 17 -6.75 3.79 2.98
C LEU A 17 -7.29 3.20 4.28
N ARG A 18 -6.56 3.43 5.37
CA ARG A 18 -6.97 2.98 6.70
C ARG A 18 -6.82 4.11 7.71
N LYS A 19 -7.90 4.34 8.46
CA LYS A 19 -7.91 5.18 9.67
C LYS A 19 -8.75 4.50 10.76
N LYS A 20 -8.12 4.06 11.84
CA LYS A 20 -8.75 3.42 12.99
C LYS A 20 -8.11 3.85 14.29
N GLU A 21 -8.91 3.89 15.35
CA GLU A 21 -8.42 4.06 16.73
C GLU A 21 -7.73 2.79 17.22
N THR A 22 -8.19 1.62 16.77
CA THR A 22 -7.57 0.32 17.08
C THR A 22 -6.42 0.01 16.13
N ALA A 23 -5.26 -0.31 16.71
CA ALA A 23 -3.99 -0.48 15.98
C ALA A 23 -3.68 0.72 15.08
N PRO A 24 -3.50 1.93 15.65
CA PRO A 24 -3.24 3.14 14.88
C PRO A 24 -1.91 3.08 14.13
N GLU A 25 -0.98 2.22 14.54
CA GLU A 25 0.29 2.02 13.85
C GLU A 25 0.09 1.61 12.39
N ASP A 26 -0.99 0.91 12.02
CA ASP A 26 -1.22 0.55 10.63
C ASP A 26 -2.15 1.52 9.87
N ASN A 27 -2.37 2.74 10.38
CA ASN A 27 -3.05 3.79 9.66
C ASN A 27 -2.17 4.41 8.56
N GLY A 28 -2.81 4.86 7.49
CA GLY A 28 -2.15 5.46 6.32
C GLY A 28 -2.53 4.76 5.02
N ILE A 29 -1.59 4.72 4.08
CA ILE A 29 -1.79 4.19 2.74
C ILE A 29 -1.20 2.78 2.66
N TRP A 30 -2.07 1.80 2.44
CA TRP A 30 -1.68 0.43 2.18
C TRP A 30 -1.45 0.26 0.69
N ILE A 31 -0.23 -0.05 0.27
CA ILE A 31 0.13 -0.24 -1.14
C ILE A 31 0.06 -1.72 -1.47
N ALA A 32 -0.80 -2.10 -2.42
CA ALA A 32 -0.85 -3.46 -2.91
C ALA A 32 0.42 -3.74 -3.72
N SER A 33 1.23 -4.71 -3.31
CA SER A 33 2.50 -5.04 -4.00
C SER A 33 2.83 -6.52 -3.80
N LYS A 34 3.61 -7.10 -4.71
CA LYS A 34 4.20 -8.43 -4.50
C LYS A 34 5.46 -8.31 -3.64
N LYS A 35 5.74 -9.34 -2.84
CA LYS A 35 6.93 -9.40 -1.99
C LYS A 35 8.24 -9.19 -2.77
N GLU A 36 8.32 -9.72 -3.99
CA GLU A 36 9.48 -9.55 -4.90
C GLU A 36 9.74 -8.09 -5.29
N HIS A 37 8.73 -7.22 -5.22
CA HIS A 37 8.85 -5.79 -5.53
C HIS A 37 9.19 -4.92 -4.31
N HIS A 38 9.11 -5.45 -3.08
CA HIS A 38 9.23 -4.63 -1.87
C HIS A 38 10.59 -3.95 -1.75
N GLN A 39 11.68 -4.63 -2.10
CA GLN A 39 13.02 -4.03 -2.04
C GLN A 39 13.16 -2.89 -3.06
N ARG A 40 12.65 -3.08 -4.28
CA ARG A 40 12.64 -2.05 -5.33
C ARG A 40 11.81 -0.84 -4.91
N LEU A 41 10.62 -1.06 -4.36
CA LEU A 41 9.75 0.00 -3.85
C LEU A 41 10.41 0.79 -2.71
N ASN A 42 11.02 0.11 -1.74
CA ASN A 42 11.74 0.78 -0.64
C ASN A 42 12.94 1.60 -1.12
N HIS A 43 13.56 1.23 -2.24
CA HIS A 43 14.63 2.03 -2.84
C HIS A 43 14.09 3.30 -3.52
N HIS A 44 12.85 3.27 -4.02
CA HIS A 44 12.22 4.41 -4.69
C HIS A 44 11.50 5.34 -3.69
N ILE A 45 10.93 4.78 -2.64
CA ILE A 45 10.09 5.48 -1.66
C ILE A 45 10.57 5.06 -0.28
N SER A 46 11.17 5.99 0.45
CA SER A 46 11.55 5.80 1.84
C SER A 46 10.31 5.70 2.74
N GLY A 47 10.48 5.10 3.93
CA GLY A 47 9.41 5.04 4.93
C GLY A 47 8.35 3.95 4.72
N LEU A 48 8.43 3.20 3.62
CA LEU A 48 7.56 2.03 3.42
C LEU A 48 7.95 0.89 4.37
N ARG A 49 6.95 0.23 4.93
CA ARG A 49 7.15 -0.96 5.77
C ARG A 49 6.03 -1.96 5.62
N ASN A 50 6.19 -3.15 6.19
CA ASN A 50 5.08 -4.11 6.25
C ASN A 50 4.01 -3.67 7.25
N ILE A 51 2.78 -4.11 7.00
CA ILE A 51 1.65 -4.04 7.94
C ILE A 51 1.96 -4.95 9.13
N LYS A 52 1.78 -4.46 10.36
CA LYS A 52 2.08 -5.19 11.59
C LYS A 52 0.93 -6.07 12.06
N THR A 53 -0.31 -5.58 12.01
CA THR A 53 -1.49 -6.20 12.63
C THR A 53 -1.91 -7.51 11.95
N TYR A 54 -1.77 -7.61 10.62
CA TYR A 54 -2.36 -8.72 9.86
C TYR A 54 -1.33 -9.72 9.29
N GLY A 55 -0.03 -9.48 9.46
CA GLY A 55 1.03 -10.37 8.94
C GLY A 55 1.00 -10.57 7.42
N ILE A 56 0.35 -9.68 6.67
CA ILE A 56 0.15 -9.84 5.23
C ILE A 56 1.39 -9.34 4.48
N LYS A 57 1.99 -10.21 3.68
CA LYS A 57 3.25 -9.93 2.96
C LYS A 57 3.06 -9.32 1.56
N THR A 58 1.82 -9.17 1.10
CA THR A 58 1.46 -8.61 -0.21
C THR A 58 1.03 -7.14 -0.14
N TRP A 59 1.40 -6.48 0.96
CA TRP A 59 1.11 -5.08 1.22
C TRP A 59 2.32 -4.42 1.86
N LEU A 60 2.57 -3.19 1.45
CA LEU A 60 3.37 -2.23 2.18
C LEU A 60 2.46 -1.16 2.77
N LEU A 61 2.94 -0.44 3.76
CA LEU A 61 2.28 0.68 4.40
C LEU A 61 3.20 1.89 4.33
N LEU A 62 2.63 3.00 3.87
CA LEU A 62 3.10 4.34 4.19
C LEU A 62 2.28 4.84 5.38
N ALA A 63 2.92 4.98 6.54
CA ALA A 63 2.25 5.33 7.79
C ALA A 63 1.79 6.80 7.77
N GLU A 64 0.62 7.08 8.35
CA GLU A 64 0.05 8.44 8.35
C GLU A 64 0.87 9.48 9.13
N ASP A 65 1.73 9.01 10.04
CA ASP A 65 2.62 9.82 10.87
C ASP A 65 4.04 9.92 10.29
N PHE A 66 4.26 9.44 9.07
CA PHE A 66 5.55 9.56 8.41
C PHE A 66 5.85 11.02 8.06
N GLU A 67 7.06 11.49 8.38
CA GLU A 67 7.41 12.91 8.26
C GLU A 67 7.33 13.44 6.82
N GLN A 68 7.70 12.63 5.83
CA GLN A 68 7.61 12.97 4.39
C GLN A 68 6.41 12.27 3.72
N PHE A 69 5.27 12.22 4.41
CA PHE A 69 4.08 11.51 3.95
C PHE A 69 3.62 11.98 2.57
N GLU A 70 3.52 13.29 2.36
CA GLU A 70 3.01 13.87 1.11
C GLU A 70 3.92 13.57 -0.08
N GLU A 71 5.24 13.68 0.09
CA GLU A 71 6.22 13.37 -0.96
C GLU A 71 6.21 11.88 -1.32
N ALA A 72 6.11 11.01 -0.31
CA ALA A 72 6.00 9.57 -0.50
C ALA A 72 4.66 9.19 -1.16
N ALA A 73 3.54 9.78 -0.72
CA ALA A 73 2.21 9.58 -1.29
C ALA A 73 2.15 10.07 -2.74
N HIS A 74 2.77 11.21 -3.05
CA HIS A 74 2.92 11.69 -4.41
C HIS A 74 3.70 10.70 -5.29
N SER A 75 4.81 10.17 -4.78
CA SER A 75 5.62 9.16 -5.48
C SER A 75 4.82 7.87 -5.75
N ILE A 76 4.00 7.43 -4.80
CA ILE A 76 3.07 6.31 -4.98
C ILE A 76 2.07 6.63 -6.10
N SER A 77 1.48 7.84 -6.09
CA SER A 77 0.51 8.26 -7.08
C SER A 77 1.09 8.29 -8.51
N GLU A 78 2.34 8.72 -8.66
CA GLU A 78 3.05 8.73 -9.94
C GLU A 78 3.32 7.31 -10.46
N LEU A 79 3.67 6.36 -9.58
CA LEU A 79 3.81 4.96 -9.96
C LEU A 79 2.48 4.33 -10.39
N ILE A 80 1.38 4.66 -9.70
CA ILE A 80 0.03 4.21 -10.07
C ILE A 80 -0.36 4.78 -11.44
N LYS A 81 -0.17 6.08 -11.66
CA LYS A 81 -0.47 6.77 -12.91
C LYS A 81 0.31 6.20 -14.11
N LYS A 82 1.56 5.79 -13.88
CA LYS A 82 2.42 5.12 -14.88
C LYS A 82 2.08 3.64 -15.07
N ASN A 83 1.06 3.11 -14.39
CA ASN A 83 0.70 1.69 -14.37
C ASN A 83 1.91 0.78 -14.08
N SER A 84 2.74 1.18 -13.11
CA SER A 84 3.95 0.44 -12.74
C SER A 84 3.64 -0.99 -12.31
N GLU A 85 4.49 -1.94 -12.72
CA GLU A 85 4.44 -3.34 -12.27
C GLU A 85 4.64 -3.48 -10.75
N LEU A 86 5.28 -2.49 -10.13
CA LEU A 86 5.58 -2.49 -8.70
C LEU A 86 4.32 -2.40 -7.84
N ILE A 87 3.28 -1.72 -8.34
CA ILE A 87 2.05 -1.46 -7.59
C ILE A 87 0.87 -2.17 -8.23
N GLY A 88 0.20 -2.94 -7.40
CA GLY A 88 -1.11 -3.51 -7.60
C GLY A 88 -1.09 -5.00 -7.87
N ASN A 89 -2.16 -5.66 -7.45
CA ASN A 89 -2.33 -7.10 -7.56
C ASN A 89 -3.71 -7.40 -8.16
N LEU A 90 -3.84 -8.50 -8.90
CA LEU A 90 -5.16 -9.03 -9.21
C LEU A 90 -5.67 -9.79 -7.97
N PRO A 91 -6.80 -9.39 -7.37
CA PRO A 91 -7.38 -10.15 -6.27
C PRO A 91 -7.71 -11.56 -6.75
N LYS A 92 -7.48 -12.55 -5.90
CA LYS A 92 -7.96 -13.91 -6.19
C LYS A 92 -9.49 -13.89 -6.18
N PRO A 93 -10.16 -14.54 -7.15
CA PRO A 93 -11.60 -14.72 -7.11
C PRO A 93 -12.00 -15.34 -5.76
N LYS A 94 -13.11 -14.88 -5.20
CA LYS A 94 -13.75 -15.60 -4.10
C LYS A 94 -14.43 -16.82 -4.72
N THR A 95 -13.74 -17.96 -4.72
CA THR A 95 -14.37 -19.28 -4.77
C THR A 95 -15.15 -19.55 -3.49
#